data_AF-A0A0G0IKJ9-F1
#
_entry.id   AF-A0A0G0IKJ9-F1
#
_cell.length_a   1.000
_cell.length_b   1.000
_cell.length_c   1.000
_cell.angle_alpha   90.00
_cell.angle_beta   90.00
_cell.angle_gamma   90.00
#
_symmetry.space_group_name_H-M   'P 1'
#
loop_
_entity.id
_entity.type
_entity.pdbx_description
1 polymer ?
#
loop_
_entity_poly.entity_id
_entity_poly.type
_entity_poly.pdbx_seq_one_letter_code
_entity_poly.pdbx_strand_id
1 'polypeptide(L)'
;MKKLLFLIFISAIVLTGCDQQPGKTADSMVDAAIGVNLIEKNIQANKDLAKAQCIEICRQAQREFMVLNIGPCLGNPIANMAEWVCDVAHSPRQDVDNKIENQCSSFAEGSAKHFVEVDPDCNFIKNY
;
A
#
# COMPACT_ATOMS: atom_id res chain seq x y z
N MET A 1 42.70 30.11 -44.51
CA MET A 1 41.60 29.61 -45.38
C MET A 1 40.42 29.30 -44.45
N LYS A 2 39.46 30.23 -44.30
CA LYS A 2 38.07 30.13 -44.85
C LYS A 2 37.35 28.88 -44.30
N LYS A 3 36.32 28.90 -43.45
CA LYS A 3 35.33 29.94 -43.12
C LYS A 3 34.78 29.78 -41.69
N LEU A 4 34.62 30.93 -41.06
CA LEU A 4 33.75 31.25 -39.93
C LEU A 4 32.27 31.31 -40.38
N LEU A 5 31.34 31.23 -39.41
CA LEU A 5 29.89 31.50 -39.47
C LEU A 5 28.95 30.36 -39.93
N PHE A 6 28.12 29.91 -38.98
CA PHE A 6 26.65 30.03 -39.01
C PHE A 6 26.14 29.86 -37.56
N LEU A 7 26.00 30.95 -36.81
CA LEU A 7 24.74 31.68 -36.58
C LEU A 7 23.68 30.86 -35.79
N ILE A 8 23.71 31.07 -34.48
CA ILE A 8 22.58 31.44 -33.61
C ILE A 8 21.21 31.31 -34.31
N PHE A 9 20.46 30.26 -33.99
CA PHE A 9 19.00 30.22 -34.17
C PHE A 9 18.34 30.43 -32.80
N ILE A 10 18.44 31.67 -32.30
CA ILE A 10 17.50 32.20 -31.32
C ILE A 10 16.35 32.80 -32.13
N SER A 11 15.23 32.07 -32.19
CA SER A 11 13.91 32.63 -32.48
C SER A 11 12.91 31.66 -31.84
N ALA A 12 12.59 31.89 -30.56
CA ALA A 12 11.32 32.51 -30.22
C ALA A 12 10.12 31.66 -30.67
N ILE A 13 9.90 30.54 -29.98
CA ILE A 13 8.53 30.03 -29.81
C ILE A 13 7.98 30.72 -28.57
N VAL A 14 7.22 31.76 -28.90
CA VAL A 14 6.42 32.62 -28.08
C VAL A 14 5.52 31.80 -27.15
N LEU A 15 5.66 32.06 -25.86
CA LEU A 15 4.58 32.28 -24.89
C LEU A 15 3.17 31.98 -25.42
N THR A 16 2.60 30.83 -25.08
CA THR A 16 1.24 30.69 -24.50
C THR A 16 0.94 29.21 -24.35
N GLY A 17 1.54 28.61 -23.34
CA GLY A 17 0.85 27.56 -22.60
C GLY A 17 0.53 28.17 -21.25
N CYS A 18 -0.65 28.78 -21.10
CA CYS A 18 -1.25 28.78 -19.77
C CYS A 18 -1.44 27.29 -19.46
N ASP A 19 -0.51 26.70 -18.72
CA ASP A 19 -0.78 25.47 -18.00
C ASP A 19 -1.87 25.83 -16.99
N GLN A 20 -3.13 25.74 -17.45
CA GLN A 20 -4.26 25.83 -16.57
C GLN A 20 -4.19 24.58 -15.71
N GLN A 21 -3.56 24.70 -14.54
CA GLN A 21 -3.81 23.76 -13.47
C GLN A 21 -5.34 23.75 -13.29
N PRO A 22 -6.01 22.62 -13.57
CA PRO A 22 -7.46 22.55 -13.40
C PRO A 22 -7.75 22.76 -11.91
N GLY A 23 -8.42 23.86 -11.57
CA GLY A 23 -9.36 23.96 -10.45
C GLY A 23 -8.89 23.57 -9.04
N LYS A 24 -7.63 23.77 -8.65
CA LYS A 24 -7.16 23.44 -7.28
C LYS A 24 -7.53 24.44 -6.16
N THR A 25 -8.57 25.24 -6.31
CA THR A 25 -8.79 26.38 -5.38
C THR A 25 -10.07 26.35 -4.59
N ALA A 26 -11.12 25.63 -5.00
CA ALA A 26 -12.33 25.50 -4.19
C ALA A 26 -12.33 24.18 -3.40
N ASP A 27 -12.22 23.06 -4.10
CA ASP A 27 -12.29 21.72 -3.48
C ASP A 27 -11.16 21.50 -2.46
N SER A 28 -9.92 21.88 -2.81
CA SER A 28 -8.79 21.77 -1.87
C SER A 28 -8.94 22.63 -0.61
N MET A 29 -9.62 23.79 -0.70
CA MET A 29 -9.88 24.64 0.47
C MET A 29 -11.00 24.06 1.32
N VAL A 30 -12.01 23.47 0.69
CA VAL A 30 -13.08 22.73 1.36
C VAL A 30 -12.49 21.52 2.08
N ASP A 31 -11.72 20.66 1.40
CA ASP A 31 -11.08 19.46 1.97
C ASP A 31 -10.18 19.77 3.16
N ALA A 32 -9.46 20.90 3.11
CA ALA A 32 -8.67 21.39 4.22
C ALA A 32 -9.54 21.87 5.40
N ALA A 33 -10.67 22.54 5.12
CA ALA A 33 -11.61 22.99 6.15
C ALA A 33 -12.40 21.84 6.80
N ILE A 34 -12.73 20.79 6.04
CA ILE A 34 -13.44 19.59 6.55
C ILE A 34 -12.50 18.49 7.04
N GLY A 35 -11.18 18.65 6.89
CA GLY A 35 -10.17 17.74 7.41
C GLY A 35 -10.06 16.41 6.66
N VAL A 36 -10.55 16.30 5.42
CA VAL A 36 -10.48 15.07 4.61
C VAL A 36 -9.04 14.59 4.46
N ASN A 37 -8.10 15.50 4.23
CA ASN A 37 -6.66 15.18 4.17
C ASN A 37 -6.12 14.50 5.44
N LEU A 38 -6.66 14.85 6.61
CA LEU A 38 -6.25 14.23 7.88
C LEU A 38 -6.80 12.81 8.00
N ILE A 39 -8.04 12.58 7.54
CA ILE A 39 -8.66 11.26 7.52
C ILE A 39 -7.89 10.33 6.59
N GLU A 40 -7.60 10.76 5.36
CA GLU A 40 -6.83 9.99 4.39
C GLU A 40 -5.42 9.66 4.91
N LYS A 41 -4.76 10.64 5.53
CA LYS A 41 -3.45 10.43 6.16
C LYS A 41 -3.51 9.41 7.30
N ASN A 42 -4.56 9.44 8.11
CA ASN A 42 -4.75 8.47 9.19
C ASN A 42 -5.04 7.06 8.65
N ILE A 43 -5.85 6.94 7.60
CA ILE A 43 -6.10 5.66 6.93
C ILE A 43 -4.80 5.08 6.37
N GLN A 44 -4.01 5.92 5.70
CA GLN A 44 -2.72 5.48 5.17
C GLN A 44 -1.75 5.09 6.30
N ALA A 45 -1.70 5.87 7.38
CA ALA A 45 -0.88 5.54 8.54
C ALA A 45 -1.28 4.20 9.17
N ASN A 46 -2.57 3.89 9.26
CA ASN A 46 -3.06 2.59 9.74
C ASN A 46 -2.64 1.46 8.79
N LYS A 47 -2.77 1.64 7.47
CA LYS A 47 -2.31 0.67 6.47
C LYS A 47 -0.82 0.37 6.59
N ASP A 48 -0.01 1.42 6.77
CA ASP A 48 1.43 1.30 6.91
C ASP A 48 1.82 0.63 8.23
N LEU A 49 1.12 0.95 9.32
CA LEU A 49 1.31 0.30 10.62
C LEU A 49 0.96 -1.19 10.56
N ALA A 50 -0.22 -1.54 10.03
CA ALA A 50 -0.65 -2.93 9.88
C ALA A 50 0.33 -3.72 9.01
N LYS A 51 0.80 -3.11 7.90
CA LYS A 51 1.82 -3.70 7.03
C LYS A 51 3.10 -4.00 7.79
N ALA A 52 3.63 -3.02 8.52
CA ALA A 52 4.86 -3.18 9.28
C ALA A 52 4.73 -4.27 10.36
N GLN A 53 3.59 -4.29 11.07
CA GLN A 53 3.32 -5.31 12.09
C GLN A 53 3.18 -6.71 11.48
N CYS A 54 2.46 -6.86 10.37
CA CYS A 54 2.30 -8.17 9.72
C CYS A 54 3.64 -8.73 9.21
N ILE A 55 4.50 -7.89 8.63
CA ILE A 55 5.86 -8.29 8.23
C ILE A 55 6.66 -8.76 9.45
N GLU A 56 6.58 -8.06 10.59
CA GLU A 56 7.31 -8.48 11.80
C GLU A 56 6.74 -9.78 12.40
N ILE A 57 5.42 -9.94 12.44
CA ILE A 57 4.77 -11.19 12.87
C ILE A 57 5.24 -12.35 11.99
N CYS A 58 5.29 -12.18 10.67
CA CYS A 58 5.79 -13.19 9.75
C CYS A 58 7.26 -13.54 10.01
N ARG A 59 8.12 -12.54 10.19
CA ARG A 59 9.54 -12.76 10.51
C ARG A 59 9.71 -13.47 11.85
N GLN A 60 8.87 -13.16 12.84
CA GLN A 60 8.85 -13.89 14.09
C GLN A 60 8.49 -15.36 13.86
N ALA A 61 7.43 -15.64 13.10
CA ALA A 61 7.04 -17.01 12.76
C ALA A 61 8.16 -17.77 12.03
N GLN A 62 8.92 -17.12 11.13
CA GLN A 62 10.11 -17.71 10.50
C GLN A 62 11.20 -18.07 11.52
N ARG A 63 11.48 -17.18 12.48
CA ARG A 63 12.45 -17.43 13.57
C ARG A 63 12.00 -18.56 14.49
N GLU A 64 10.70 -18.77 14.61
CA GLU A 64 10.07 -19.86 15.36
C GLU A 64 9.91 -21.15 14.52
N PHE A 65 10.46 -21.18 13.31
CA PHE A 65 10.41 -22.32 12.38
C PHE A 65 8.98 -22.78 12.04
N MET A 66 8.02 -21.85 12.04
CA MET A 66 6.67 -22.14 11.58
C MET A 66 6.65 -22.43 10.08
N VAL A 67 5.76 -23.34 9.67
CA VAL A 67 5.56 -23.71 8.27
C VAL A 67 4.71 -22.63 7.59
N LEU A 68 5.34 -21.78 6.79
CA LEU A 68 4.63 -20.65 6.14
C LEU A 68 4.13 -20.96 4.73
N ASN A 69 4.66 -21.99 4.07
CA ASN A 69 4.22 -22.39 2.72
C ASN A 69 2.82 -23.01 2.67
N ILE A 70 2.16 -23.20 3.83
CA ILE A 70 0.75 -23.56 3.89
C ILE A 70 -0.17 -22.33 3.91
N GLY A 71 0.38 -21.12 3.80
CA GLY A 71 -0.39 -19.87 3.84
C GLY A 71 -1.13 -19.62 5.16
N PRO A 72 -0.51 -19.82 6.34
CA PRO A 72 -1.22 -19.71 7.61
C PRO A 72 -1.64 -18.25 7.90
N CYS A 73 -2.74 -18.11 8.62
CA CYS A 73 -3.08 -16.89 9.34
C CYS A 73 -2.09 -16.69 10.51
N LEU A 74 -1.50 -15.51 10.61
CA LEU A 74 -0.52 -15.18 11.65
C LEU A 74 -0.99 -14.10 12.64
N GLY A 75 -2.00 -13.31 12.31
CA GLY A 75 -2.54 -12.26 13.19
C GLY A 75 -4.06 -12.21 13.12
N ASN A 76 -4.74 -12.62 14.19
CA ASN A 76 -6.19 -12.81 14.23
C ASN A 76 -6.82 -12.32 15.55
N PRO A 77 -6.87 -11.01 15.82
CA PRO A 77 -6.40 -9.89 14.98
C PRO A 77 -4.92 -9.54 15.22
N ILE A 78 -4.39 -8.58 14.46
CA ILE A 78 -3.11 -7.95 14.75
C ILE A 78 -3.19 -7.18 16.09
N ALA A 79 -2.15 -7.31 16.92
CA ALA A 79 -2.11 -6.69 18.24
C ALA A 79 -2.28 -5.15 18.17
N ASN A 80 -3.23 -4.62 18.94
CA ASN A 80 -3.65 -3.21 18.94
C ASN A 80 -4.28 -2.72 17.63
N MET A 81 -4.65 -3.62 16.72
CA MET A 81 -5.34 -3.32 15.46
C MET A 81 -6.48 -4.31 15.23
N ALA A 82 -7.52 -4.23 16.07
CA ALA A 82 -8.60 -5.22 16.14
C ALA A 82 -9.33 -5.47 14.80
N GLU A 83 -9.35 -4.49 13.91
CA GLU A 83 -9.99 -4.60 12.59
C GLU A 83 -9.08 -5.20 11.50
N TRP A 84 -7.83 -5.55 11.84
CA TRP A 84 -6.80 -6.01 10.89
C TRP A 84 -6.37 -7.43 11.18
N VAL A 85 -6.19 -8.21 10.11
CA VAL A 85 -5.56 -9.53 10.16
C VAL A 85 -4.25 -9.57 9.36
N CYS A 86 -3.41 -10.55 9.65
CA CYS A 86 -2.18 -10.83 8.93
C CYS A 86 -2.22 -12.26 8.38
N ASP A 87 -2.22 -12.40 7.06
CA ASP A 87 -2.26 -13.67 6.36
C ASP A 87 -0.95 -13.88 5.58
N VAL A 88 -0.50 -15.13 5.48
CA VAL A 88 0.50 -15.55 4.50
C VAL A 88 -0.22 -16.12 3.29
N ALA A 89 0.17 -15.70 2.09
CA ALA A 89 -0.37 -16.21 0.83
C ALA A 89 0.71 -16.30 -0.25
N HIS A 90 0.46 -17.05 -1.31
CA HIS A 90 1.33 -17.02 -2.49
C HIS A 90 0.90 -15.92 -3.47
N SER A 91 1.86 -15.43 -4.26
CA SER A 91 1.61 -14.51 -5.36
C SER A 91 2.33 -15.02 -6.63
N PRO A 92 1.62 -15.63 -7.61
CA PRO A 92 0.17 -15.86 -7.65
C PRO A 92 -0.36 -16.80 -6.55
N ARG A 93 -1.62 -16.62 -6.16
CA ARG A 93 -2.30 -17.48 -5.16
C ARG A 93 -2.35 -18.93 -5.64
N GLN A 94 -2.24 -19.84 -4.68
CA GLN A 94 -2.36 -21.28 -4.85
C GLN A 94 -3.60 -21.82 -4.12
N ASP A 95 -4.02 -23.05 -4.41
CA ASP A 95 -5.21 -23.66 -3.80
C ASP A 95 -5.11 -23.74 -2.26
N VAL A 96 -3.89 -23.90 -1.76
CA VAL A 96 -3.58 -23.92 -0.32
C VAL A 96 -3.93 -22.59 0.37
N ASP A 97 -3.85 -21.45 -0.32
CA ASP A 97 -4.17 -20.13 0.23
C ASP A 97 -5.66 -19.88 0.37
N ASN A 98 -6.51 -20.78 -0.16
CA ASN A 98 -7.97 -20.66 -0.12
C ASN A 98 -8.62 -21.67 0.84
N LYS A 99 -7.79 -22.49 1.51
CA LYS A 99 -8.24 -23.44 2.52
C LYS A 99 -8.74 -22.70 3.76
N ILE A 100 -9.93 -23.05 4.23
CA ILE A 100 -10.59 -22.34 5.33
C ILE A 100 -9.77 -22.40 6.62
N GLU A 101 -9.07 -23.52 6.86
CA GLU A 101 -8.19 -23.73 7.99
C GLU A 101 -6.97 -22.78 8.02
N ASN A 102 -6.64 -22.17 6.89
CA ASN A 102 -5.52 -21.26 6.73
C ASN A 102 -5.94 -19.78 6.78
N GLN A 103 -7.24 -19.47 6.71
CA GLN A 103 -7.74 -18.09 6.72
C GLN A 103 -7.92 -17.58 8.15
N CYS A 104 -7.64 -16.29 8.38
CA CYS A 104 -7.94 -15.66 9.65
C CYS A 104 -9.46 -15.61 9.94
N SER A 105 -9.88 -16.24 11.04
CA SER A 105 -11.31 -16.37 11.38
C SER A 105 -11.96 -15.01 11.65
N SER A 106 -11.25 -14.03 12.21
CA SER A 106 -11.80 -12.69 12.45
C SER A 106 -12.21 -12.01 11.15
N PHE A 107 -11.49 -12.24 10.05
CA PHE A 107 -11.88 -11.72 8.74
C PHE A 107 -13.04 -12.53 8.13
N ALA A 108 -12.99 -13.86 8.23
CA ALA A 108 -14.07 -14.73 7.74
C ALA A 108 -15.42 -14.50 8.45
N GLU A 109 -15.39 -14.23 9.76
CA GLU A 109 -16.56 -13.92 10.59
C GLU A 109 -16.96 -12.44 10.53
N GLY A 110 -16.11 -11.60 9.92
CA GLY A 110 -16.35 -10.16 9.73
C GLY A 110 -16.14 -9.29 10.96
N SER A 111 -15.46 -9.77 12.01
CA SER A 111 -15.03 -8.93 13.13
C SER A 111 -13.82 -8.07 12.77
N ALA A 112 -12.92 -8.58 11.94
CA ALA A 112 -11.92 -7.79 11.23
C ALA A 112 -12.45 -7.38 9.84
N LYS A 113 -12.09 -6.17 9.40
CA LYS A 113 -12.54 -5.58 8.12
C LYS A 113 -11.41 -5.44 7.10
N HIS A 114 -10.18 -5.59 7.59
CA HIS A 114 -8.97 -5.32 6.85
C HIS A 114 -8.00 -6.49 6.97
N PHE A 115 -7.15 -6.63 5.97
CA PHE A 115 -6.10 -7.65 5.97
C PHE A 115 -4.81 -7.11 5.38
N VAL A 116 -3.70 -7.72 5.79
CA VAL A 116 -2.41 -7.62 5.14
C VAL A 116 -1.99 -9.01 4.71
N GLU A 117 -1.60 -9.16 3.45
CA GLU A 117 -1.01 -10.39 2.93
C GLU A 117 0.50 -10.20 2.72
N VAL A 118 1.27 -11.17 3.21
CA VAL A 118 2.70 -11.35 2.92
C VAL A 118 2.95 -12.71 2.29
N ASP A 119 4.06 -12.87 1.57
CA ASP A 119 4.48 -14.17 1.06
C ASP A 119 5.19 -15.01 2.14
N PRO A 120 5.52 -16.29 1.89
CA PRO A 120 6.25 -17.13 2.84
C PRO A 120 7.65 -16.61 3.23
N ASP A 121 8.22 -15.70 2.43
CA ASP A 121 9.47 -15.00 2.69
C ASP A 121 9.26 -13.65 3.43
N CYS A 122 8.03 -13.38 3.87
CA CYS A 122 7.59 -12.18 4.55
C CYS A 122 7.69 -10.90 3.72
N ASN A 123 7.68 -11.01 2.39
CA ASN A 123 7.54 -9.86 1.51
C ASN A 123 6.08 -9.46 1.41
N PHE A 124 5.81 -8.16 1.43
CA PHE A 124 4.46 -7.63 1.29
C PHE A 124 3.87 -7.94 -0.09
N ILE A 125 2.63 -8.45 -0.10
CA ILE A 125 1.83 -8.65 -1.32
C ILE A 125 0.84 -7.49 -1.48
N LYS A 126 -0.10 -7.36 -0.55
CA LYS A 126 -1.17 -6.34 -0.60
C LYS A 126 -1.80 -6.11 0.78
N ASN A 127 -2.59 -5.05 0.90
CA ASN A 127 -3.51 -4.84 2.01
C ASN A 127 -4.85 -4.30 1.48
N TYR A 128 -5.90 -4.42 2.29
CA TYR A 128 -7.23 -3.89 2.01
C TYR A 128 -7.81 -3.21 3.24
#